data_AF-A0A5D0XKU1-F1
#
_entry.id   AF-A0A5D0XKU1-F1
#
_cell.length_a   1.000
_cell.length_b   1.000
_cell.length_c   1.000
_cell.angle_alpha   90.00
_cell.angle_beta   90.00
_cell.angle_gamma   90.00
#
_symmetry.space_group_name_H-M   'P 1'
#
loop_
_entity.id
_entity.type
_entity.pdbx_description
1 polymer ?
#
loop_
_entity_poly.entity_id
_entity_poly.type
_entity_poly.pdbx_seq_one_letter_code
_entity_poly.pdbx_strand_id
1 'polypeptide(L)'
;MSKRKPASFTPYFTQADADQVRAAFLATGQAEGHRSVTDLIEAAVLREVKRLQRKHNQGRQWDPVPPGALRPGRRTLAEEKNRAQ
;
A
#
# COMPACT_ATOMS: atom_id res chain seq x y z
N MET A 1 1.50 30.25 1.74
CA MET A 1 1.95 28.84 1.69
C MET A 1 0.87 28.02 0.99
N SER A 2 1.19 27.36 -0.13
CA SER A 2 0.20 26.66 -0.94
C SER A 2 -0.44 25.52 -0.14
N LYS A 3 -1.76 25.56 0.07
CA LYS A 3 -2.58 24.51 0.72
C LYS A 3 -2.70 23.26 -0.17
N ARG A 4 -1.57 22.71 -0.67
CA ARG A 4 -1.62 21.47 -1.44
C ARG A 4 -1.95 20.34 -0.47
N LYS A 5 -3.13 19.75 -0.64
CA LYS A 5 -3.50 18.54 0.10
C LYS A 5 -2.42 17.48 -0.16
N PRO A 6 -1.97 16.75 0.87
CA PRO A 6 -1.07 15.63 0.66
C PRO A 6 -1.72 14.63 -0.32
N ALA A 7 -0.92 14.06 -1.22
CA ALA A 7 -1.39 13.00 -2.08
C ALA A 7 -1.73 11.79 -1.21
N SER A 8 -2.98 11.32 -1.29
CA SER A 8 -3.46 10.17 -0.53
C SER A 8 -4.09 9.17 -1.48
N PHE A 9 -3.77 7.89 -1.31
CA PHE A 9 -4.54 6.81 -1.89
C PHE A 9 -4.90 5.82 -0.77
N THR A 10 -6.15 5.37 -0.74
CA THR A 10 -6.65 4.45 0.29
C THR A 10 -6.69 3.04 -0.28
N PRO A 11 -5.92 2.09 0.26
CA PRO A 11 -6.01 0.69 -0.14
C PRO A 11 -7.34 0.07 0.32
N TYR A 12 -7.88 -0.83 -0.48
CA TYR A 12 -9.01 -1.68 -0.07
C TYR A 12 -8.49 -3.00 0.48
N PHE A 13 -8.95 -3.35 1.67
CA PHE A 13 -8.68 -4.61 2.36
C PHE A 13 -10.00 -5.36 2.59
N THR A 14 -9.95 -6.69 2.71
CA THR A 14 -11.06 -7.40 3.37
C THR A 14 -11.06 -7.03 4.85
N GLN A 15 -12.17 -7.25 5.53
CA GLN A 15 -12.25 -7.03 6.98
C GLN A 15 -11.16 -7.84 7.72
N ALA A 16 -11.02 -9.13 7.37
CA ALA A 16 -10.03 -10.02 7.98
C ALA A 16 -8.58 -9.51 7.79
N ASP A 17 -8.22 -9.03 6.59
CA ASP A 17 -6.88 -8.47 6.38
C ASP A 17 -6.67 -7.19 7.18
N ALA A 18 -7.68 -6.30 7.21
CA ALA A 18 -7.58 -5.05 7.95
C ALA A 18 -7.41 -5.31 9.45
N ASP A 19 -8.10 -6.32 9.99
CA ASP A 19 -7.94 -6.78 11.37
C ASP A 19 -6.54 -7.33 11.63
N GLN A 20 -6.00 -8.15 10.72
CA GLN A 20 -4.64 -8.67 10.81
C GLN A 20 -3.59 -7.55 10.74
N VAL A 21 -3.75 -6.57 9.85
CA VAL A 21 -2.85 -5.40 9.76
C VAL A 21 -2.85 -4.61 11.07
N ARG A 22 -4.03 -4.35 11.65
CA ARG A 22 -4.16 -3.68 12.95
C ARG A 22 -3.51 -4.50 14.07
N ALA A 23 -3.72 -5.81 14.10
CA ALA A 23 -3.15 -6.71 15.10
C ALA A 23 -1.61 -6.74 15.01
N ALA A 24 -1.05 -6.85 13.81
CA ALA A 24 0.39 -6.82 13.60
C ALA A 24 1.01 -5.49 14.05
N PHE A 25 0.39 -4.36 13.70
CA PHE A 25 0.82 -3.05 14.15
C PHE A 25 0.76 -2.91 15.68
N LEU A 26 -0.32 -3.39 16.31
CA LEU A 26 -0.47 -3.36 17.76
C LEU A 26 0.63 -4.18 18.45
N ALA A 27 0.97 -5.34 17.90
CA ALA A 27 1.95 -6.25 18.50
C ALA A 27 3.41 -5.79 18.30
N THR A 28 3.73 -5.17 17.17
CA THR A 28 5.13 -4.97 16.74
C THR A 28 5.47 -3.58 16.25
N GLY A 29 4.46 -2.74 15.95
CA GLY A 29 4.64 -1.48 15.24
C GLY A 29 5.66 -0.54 15.90
N GLN A 30 5.59 -0.36 17.22
CA GLN A 30 6.54 0.48 17.95
C GLN A 30 7.96 -0.10 17.95
N ALA A 31 8.10 -1.42 18.11
CA ALA A 31 9.41 -2.09 18.11
C ALA A 31 10.10 -2.00 16.73
N GLU A 32 9.31 -2.04 15.67
CA GLU A 32 9.76 -1.88 14.27
C GLU A 32 9.85 -0.40 13.83
N GLY A 33 9.54 0.55 14.73
CA GLY A 33 9.66 1.99 14.47
C GLY A 33 8.52 2.62 13.67
N HIS A 34 7.40 1.92 13.46
CA HIS A 34 6.21 2.44 12.81
C HIS A 34 5.39 3.33 13.75
N ARG A 35 5.15 4.58 13.34
CA ARG A 35 4.41 5.57 14.15
C ARG A 35 2.89 5.42 14.04
N SER A 36 2.41 4.77 12.99
CA SER A 36 0.98 4.52 12.74
C SER A 36 0.77 3.33 11.81
N VAL A 37 -0.46 2.85 11.69
CA VAL A 37 -0.84 1.84 10.69
C VAL A 37 -0.57 2.34 9.26
N THR A 38 -0.79 3.63 8.99
CA THR A 38 -0.50 4.23 7.69
C THR A 38 0.99 4.19 7.37
N ASP A 39 1.84 4.46 8.36
CA ASP A 39 3.30 4.42 8.23
C ASP A 39 3.79 2.98 7.96
N LEU A 40 3.22 1.98 8.64
CA LEU A 40 3.45 0.56 8.34
C LEU A 40 3.09 0.23 6.87
N ILE A 41 1.90 0.63 6.42
CA ILE A 41 1.44 0.36 5.05
C ILE A 41 2.34 1.07 4.03
N GLU A 42 2.69 2.33 4.25
CA GLU A 42 3.58 3.09 3.39
C GLU A 42 4.95 2.43 3.27
N ALA A 43 5.58 2.09 4.40
CA ALA A 43 6.87 1.42 4.42
C ALA A 43 6.84 0.06 3.70
N ALA A 44 5.78 -0.72 3.89
CA ALA A 44 5.59 -2.00 3.21
C ALA A 44 5.44 -1.83 1.69
N VAL A 45 4.62 -0.88 1.25
CA VAL A 45 4.41 -0.58 -0.18
C VAL A 45 5.70 -0.08 -0.82
N LEU A 46 6.42 0.85 -0.20
CA LEU A 46 7.67 1.40 -0.75
C LEU A 46 8.79 0.35 -0.80
N ARG A 47 8.84 -0.57 0.17
CA ARG A 47 9.75 -1.71 0.13
C ARG A 47 9.48 -2.61 -1.08
N GLU A 48 8.21 -2.87 -1.38
CA GLU A 48 7.82 -3.66 -2.54
C GLU A 48 8.11 -2.93 -3.86
N VAL A 49 7.83 -1.62 -3.95
CA VAL A 49 8.22 -0.80 -5.10
C VAL A 49 9.71 -0.89 -5.36
N LYS A 50 10.56 -0.74 -4.34
CA LYS A 50 12.02 -0.90 -4.47
C LYS A 50 12.42 -2.30 -4.95
N ARG A 51 11.75 -3.35 -4.47
CA ARG A 51 11.99 -4.73 -4.94
C ARG A 51 11.66 -4.87 -6.42
N LEU A 52 10.53 -4.33 -6.87
CA LEU A 52 10.11 -4.37 -8.26
C LEU A 52 11.05 -3.53 -9.14
N GLN A 53 11.52 -2.37 -8.69
CA GLN A 53 12.51 -1.55 -9.42
C GLN A 53 13.80 -2.34 -9.67
N ARG A 54 14.33 -3.01 -8.64
CA ARG A 54 15.50 -3.87 -8.78
C ARG A 54 15.27 -5.01 -9.75
N LYS A 55 14.11 -5.68 -9.66
CA LYS A 55 13.80 -6.86 -10.47
C LYS A 55 13.47 -6.54 -11.94
N HIS A 56 12.80 -5.42 -12.19
CA HIS A 56 12.17 -5.14 -13.48
C HIS A 56 12.63 -3.83 -14.14
N ASN A 57 13.35 -2.96 -13.41
CA ASN A 57 13.78 -1.66 -13.92
C ASN A 57 15.26 -1.35 -13.62
N GLN A 58 16.11 -2.37 -13.49
CA GLN A 58 17.55 -2.22 -13.21
C GLN A 58 17.85 -1.35 -11.97
N GLY A 59 16.96 -1.37 -10.98
CA GLY A 59 17.05 -0.54 -9.78
C GLY A 59 16.67 0.93 -9.97
N ARG A 60 16.30 1.36 -11.19
CA ARG A 60 15.86 2.73 -11.48
C ARG A 60 14.42 2.96 -11.04
N GLN A 61 14.11 4.19 -10.69
CA GLN A 61 12.73 4.62 -10.43
C GLN A 61 11.92 4.65 -11.75
N TRP A 62 10.60 4.47 -11.67
CA TRP A 62 9.70 4.66 -12.81
C TRP A 62 9.31 6.12 -12.96
N ASP A 63 8.96 6.49 -14.19
CA ASP A 63 8.34 7.78 -14.46
C ASP A 63 6.99 7.90 -13.71
N PRO A 64 6.67 9.08 -13.17
CA PRO A 64 5.46 9.27 -12.38
C PRO A 64 4.21 9.13 -13.24
N VAL A 65 3.20 8.45 -12.69
CA VAL A 65 1.88 8.32 -13.30
C VAL A 65 0.89 9.19 -12.51
N PRO A 66 0.14 10.11 -13.16
CA PRO A 66 -0.76 11.01 -12.45
C PRO A 66 -1.97 10.27 -11.86
N PRO A 67 -2.59 10.81 -10.78
CA PRO A 67 -3.84 10.28 -10.27
C PRO A 67 -4.91 10.16 -11.36
N GLY A 68 -5.66 9.06 -11.38
CA GLY A 68 -6.73 8.82 -12.36
C GLY A 68 -6.28 8.21 -13.69
N ALA A 69 -4.97 8.13 -13.97
CA ALA A 69 -4.47 7.42 -15.15
C ALA A 69 -4.55 5.89 -15.03
N LEU A 70 -4.72 5.38 -13.81
CA LEU A 70 -4.94 3.96 -13.53
C LEU A 70 -6.40 3.71 -13.15
N ARG A 71 -6.91 2.52 -13.47
CA ARG A 71 -8.24 2.07 -13.05
C ARG A 71 -8.36 2.20 -11.52
N PRO A 72 -9.33 2.97 -10.99
CA PRO A 72 -9.60 3.02 -9.55
C PRO A 72 -10.08 1.65 -9.09
N GLY A 73 -9.31 0.99 -8.24
CA GLY A 73 -9.52 -0.42 -7.91
C GLY A 73 -10.23 -0.62 -6.58
N ARG A 74 -11.57 -0.69 -6.57
CA ARG A 74 -12.19 -1.80 -5.85
C ARG A 74 -12.07 -3.01 -6.78
N ARG A 75 -11.57 -4.13 -6.26
CA ARG A 75 -11.55 -5.40 -7.00
C ARG A 75 -12.96 -5.72 -7.49
N THR A 76 -13.09 -6.36 -8.65
CA THR A 76 -14.37 -6.92 -9.06
C THR A 76 -14.76 -8.08 -8.13
N LEU A 77 -16.05 -8.40 -8.02
CA LEU A 77 -16.52 -9.55 -7.24
C LEU A 77 -15.85 -10.87 -7.68
N ALA A 78 -15.45 -10.98 -8.96
CA ALA A 78 -14.73 -12.14 -9.48
C ALA A 78 -13.28 -12.21 -8.95
N GLU A 79 -12.60 -11.07 -8.88
CA GLU A 79 -11.24 -10.97 -8.32
C GLU A 79 -11.22 -11.19 -6.79
N GLU A 80 -12.31 -10.86 -6.10
CA GLU A 80 -12.47 -11.15 -4.66
C GLU A 80 -12.67 -12.66 -4.40
N LYS A 81 -13.46 -13.36 -5.21
CA LYS A 81 -13.73 -14.81 -5.04
C LYS A 81 -12.50 -15.70 -5.20
N ASN A 82 -11.55 -15.30 -6.05
CA ASN A 82 -10.32 -16.07 -6.31
C ASN A 82 -9.26 -15.93 -5.19
N ARG A 83 -9.49 -15.07 -4.20
CA ARG A 83 -8.54 -14.83 -3.10
C ARG A 83 -8.87 -15.61 -1.83
N ALA A 84 -10.11 -16.07 -1.67
CA ALA A 84 -10.57 -16.81 -0.51
C ALA A 84 -10.40 -18.34 -0.66
N GLN A 85 -9.75 -18.79 -1.74
CA GLN A 85 -9.41 -20.19 -2.02
C GLN A 85 -7.96 -20.46 -1.70
#